data_AF-A0A519YW40-F1
#
_entry.id   AF-A0A519YW40-F1
#
_cell.length_a   1.000
_cell.length_b   1.000
_cell.length_c   1.000
_cell.angle_alpha   90.00
_cell.angle_beta   90.00
_cell.angle_gamma   90.00
#
_symmetry.space_group_name_H-M   'P 1'
#
loop_
_entity.id
_entity.type
_entity.pdbx_description
1 polymer ?
#
loop_
_entity_poly.entity_id
_entity_poly.type
_entity_poly.pdbx_seq_one_letter_code
_entity_poly.pdbx_strand_id
1 'polypeptide(L)'
;MDTYQDLITQTFDFPNADFQVRDNELFFHDIDLMALVEKHGTPLRLTYLPKISSQIQRAKKWFADGIAETGYAGSYSYAYCTKSSHFRFVLDEALKNDVHLETSSWFDISIIRSMFEQGKFN
;
A
#
# COMPACT_ATOMS: atom_id res chain seq x y z
N MET A 1 -0.65 -37.44 -5.58
CA MET A 1 -0.58 -37.06 -4.16
C MET A 1 -0.51 -35.56 -4.19
N ASP A 2 -1.60 -34.89 -3.83
CA ASP A 2 -1.69 -33.44 -3.97
C ASP A 2 -0.72 -32.79 -2.99
N THR A 3 0.15 -31.92 -3.50
CA THR A 3 1.12 -31.20 -2.69
C THR A 3 0.42 -30.05 -1.95
N TYR A 4 1.03 -29.57 -0.86
CA TYR A 4 0.52 -28.37 -0.19
C TYR A 4 0.48 -27.16 -1.15
N GLN A 5 1.37 -27.12 -2.15
CA GLN A 5 1.37 -26.11 -3.19
C GLN A 5 0.11 -26.19 -4.07
N ASP A 6 -0.34 -27.40 -4.42
CA ASP A 6 -1.58 -27.59 -5.19
C ASP A 6 -2.81 -27.08 -4.42
N LEU A 7 -2.85 -27.30 -3.11
CA LEU A 7 -3.88 -26.74 -2.24
C LEU A 7 -3.84 -25.20 -2.22
N ILE A 8 -2.65 -24.61 -2.13
CA ILE A 8 -2.49 -23.15 -2.13
C ILE A 8 -2.95 -22.56 -3.46
N THR A 9 -2.58 -23.15 -4.60
CA THR A 9 -2.98 -22.67 -5.93
C THR A 9 -4.47 -22.90 -6.22
N GLN A 10 -5.09 -23.95 -5.66
CA GLN A 10 -6.54 -24.17 -5.81
C GLN A 10 -7.38 -23.28 -4.88
N THR A 11 -6.87 -22.93 -3.70
CA THR A 11 -7.64 -22.23 -2.65
C THR A 11 -7.40 -20.72 -2.65
N PHE A 12 -6.22 -20.28 -3.09
CA PHE A 12 -5.82 -18.89 -3.11
C PHE A 12 -5.42 -18.50 -4.55
N ASP A 13 -5.65 -17.24 -4.92
CA ASP A 13 -5.05 -16.64 -6.12
C ASP A 13 -3.53 -16.48 -5.87
N PHE A 14 -2.80 -17.58 -5.96
CA PHE A 14 -1.35 -17.63 -5.76
C PHE A 14 -0.68 -18.56 -6.78
N PRO A 15 0.37 -18.10 -7.49
CA PRO A 15 0.97 -16.75 -7.44
C PRO A 15 0.03 -15.66 -8.01
N ASN A 16 0.16 -14.43 -7.51
CA ASN A 16 -0.57 -13.26 -8.03
C ASN A 16 0.41 -12.24 -8.62
N ALA A 17 -0.09 -11.10 -9.11
CA ALA A 17 0.74 -10.05 -9.69
C ALA A 17 1.81 -9.49 -8.73
N ASP A 18 1.64 -9.65 -7.41
CA ASP A 18 2.56 -9.13 -6.41
C ASP A 18 3.62 -10.17 -5.98
N PHE A 19 3.32 -11.48 -6.06
CA PHE A 19 4.19 -12.56 -5.59
C PHE A 19 4.48 -13.60 -6.67
N GLN A 20 5.76 -13.94 -6.84
CA GLN A 20 6.21 -14.97 -7.79
C GLN A 20 7.15 -15.94 -7.10
N VAL A 21 7.15 -17.20 -7.54
CA VAL A 21 8.13 -18.20 -7.11
C VAL A 21 9.05 -18.50 -8.29
N ARG A 22 10.35 -18.31 -8.11
CA ARG A 22 11.39 -18.63 -9.12
C ARG A 22 12.44 -19.47 -8.41
N ASP A 23 12.76 -20.64 -8.96
CA ASP A 23 13.76 -21.55 -8.38
C ASP A 23 13.55 -21.84 -6.88
N ASN A 24 12.28 -22.01 -6.47
CA ASN A 24 11.83 -22.20 -5.08
C ASN A 24 12.06 -21.02 -4.14
N GLU A 25 12.38 -19.84 -4.66
CA GLU A 25 12.52 -18.60 -3.90
C GLU A 25 11.33 -17.67 -4.12
N LEU A 26 10.90 -17.00 -3.06
CA LEU A 26 9.76 -16.08 -3.10
C LEU A 26 10.23 -14.67 -3.47
N PHE A 27 9.66 -14.16 -4.55
CA PHE A 27 9.83 -12.79 -5.02
C PHE A 27 8.58 -11.98 -4.69
N PHE A 28 8.77 -10.78 -4.14
CA PHE A 28 7.70 -9.81 -3.89
C PHE A 28 7.97 -8.55 -4.72
N HIS A 29 7.18 -8.31 -5.76
CA HIS A 29 7.43 -7.25 -6.75
C HIS A 29 8.86 -7.27 -7.32
N ASP A 30 9.30 -8.44 -7.80
CA ASP A 30 10.67 -8.70 -8.29
C ASP A 30 11.78 -8.56 -7.25
N ILE A 31 11.45 -8.35 -5.98
CA ILE A 31 12.39 -8.32 -4.86
C ILE A 31 12.56 -9.75 -4.34
N ASP A 32 13.78 -10.26 -4.42
CA ASP A 32 14.19 -11.53 -3.82
C ASP A 32 14.17 -11.42 -2.29
N LEU A 33 13.22 -12.12 -1.66
CA LEU A 33 13.07 -12.10 -0.21
C LEU A 33 14.13 -12.94 0.50
N MET A 34 14.65 -14.00 -0.13
CA MET A 34 15.69 -14.85 0.46
C MET A 34 17.00 -14.11 0.55
N ALA A 35 17.41 -13.41 -0.52
CA ALA A 35 18.59 -12.55 -0.51
C ALA A 35 18.51 -11.43 0.54
N LEU A 36 17.32 -10.85 0.76
CA LEU A 36 17.12 -9.85 1.82
C LEU A 36 17.29 -10.44 3.22
N VAL A 37 16.75 -11.65 3.45
CA VAL A 37 16.87 -12.37 4.71
C VAL A 37 18.33 -12.74 5.00
N GLU A 38 19.06 -13.25 4.01
CA GLU A 38 20.48 -13.57 4.15
C GLU A 38 21.31 -12.34 4.51
N LYS A 39 21.01 -11.20 3.88
CA LYS A 39 21.74 -9.94 4.08
C LYS A 39 21.43 -9.26 5.42
N HIS A 40 20.17 -9.26 5.85
CA HIS A 40 19.71 -8.43 6.97
C HIS A 40 19.31 -9.23 8.22
N GLY A 41 19.23 -10.57 8.13
CA GLY A 41 18.76 -11.44 9.20
C GLY A 41 17.25 -11.36 9.44
N THR A 42 16.77 -12.07 10.47
CA THR A 42 15.36 -12.08 10.87
C THR A 42 15.21 -11.76 12.38
N PRO A 43 14.07 -11.17 12.82
CA PRO A 43 12.88 -10.81 12.04
C PRO A 43 13.06 -9.55 11.18
N LEU A 44 12.68 -9.64 9.90
CA LEU A 44 12.71 -8.53 8.94
C LEU A 44 11.29 -8.14 8.54
N ARG A 45 10.98 -6.84 8.55
CA ARG A 45 9.75 -6.29 7.97
C ARG A 45 10.08 -5.47 6.73
N LEU A 46 9.64 -5.96 5.58
CA LEU A 46 9.70 -5.23 4.31
C LEU A 46 8.40 -4.46 4.08
N THR A 47 8.48 -3.23 3.58
CA THR A 47 7.30 -2.46 3.15
C THR A 47 7.54 -1.96 1.73
N TYR A 48 6.69 -2.39 0.80
CA TYR A 48 6.75 -1.95 -0.60
C TYR A 48 5.87 -0.72 -0.80
N LEU A 49 6.49 0.46 -0.69
CA LEU A 49 5.80 1.75 -0.75
C LEU A 49 4.97 1.96 -2.04
N PRO A 50 5.44 1.58 -3.25
CA PRO A 50 4.66 1.79 -4.47
C PRO A 50 3.28 1.13 -4.45
N LYS A 51 3.09 0.07 -3.64
CA LYS A 51 1.76 -0.55 -3.47
C LYS A 51 0.76 0.44 -2.89
N ILE A 52 1.16 1.29 -1.94
CA ILE A 52 0.29 2.31 -1.32
C ILE A 52 -0.29 3.22 -2.42
N SER A 53 0.59 3.80 -3.24
CA SER A 53 0.22 4.65 -4.38
C SER A 53 -0.70 3.92 -5.35
N SER A 54 -0.34 2.69 -5.75
CA SER A 54 -1.17 1.90 -6.69
C SER A 54 -2.59 1.66 -6.17
N GLN A 55 -2.74 1.42 -4.86
CA GLN A 55 -4.03 1.15 -4.24
C GLN A 55 -4.89 2.42 -4.11
N ILE A 56 -4.26 3.55 -3.79
CA ILE A 56 -4.95 4.86 -3.76
C ILE A 56 -5.46 5.22 -5.17
N GLN A 57 -4.60 5.10 -6.19
CA GLN A 57 -4.99 5.39 -7.58
C GLN A 57 -6.10 4.45 -8.07
N ARG A 58 -6.02 3.16 -7.70
CA ARG A 58 -7.08 2.19 -8.02
C ARG A 58 -8.42 2.58 -7.40
N ALA A 59 -8.43 3.00 -6.13
CA ALA A 59 -9.65 3.48 -5.48
C ALA A 59 -10.20 4.74 -6.17
N LYS A 60 -9.35 5.74 -6.45
CA LYS A 60 -9.73 6.94 -7.21
C LYS A 60 -10.35 6.60 -8.56
N LYS A 61 -9.76 5.64 -9.28
CA LYS A 61 -10.28 5.16 -10.57
C LYS A 61 -11.68 4.54 -10.45
N TRP A 62 -11.91 3.68 -9.45
CA TRP A 62 -13.25 3.10 -9.24
C TRP A 62 -14.32 4.17 -8.99
N PHE A 63 -14.02 5.18 -8.18
CA PHE A 63 -14.94 6.30 -7.97
C PHE A 63 -15.14 7.14 -9.24
N ALA A 64 -14.07 7.42 -10.00
CA ALA A 64 -14.17 8.15 -11.26
C ALA A 64 -15.04 7.41 -12.29
N ASP A 65 -14.82 6.10 -12.44
CA ASP A 65 -15.58 5.25 -13.36
C ASP A 65 -17.08 5.22 -12.97
N GLY A 66 -17.39 5.06 -11.67
CA GLY A 66 -18.78 5.09 -11.18
C GLY A 66 -19.47 6.46 -11.27
N ILE A 67 -18.72 7.55 -11.04
CA ILE A 67 -19.23 8.92 -11.23
C ILE A 67 -19.59 9.17 -12.69
N ALA A 68 -18.72 8.73 -13.61
CA ALA A 68 -18.96 8.87 -15.05
C ALA A 68 -20.16 8.04 -15.51
N GLU A 69 -20.32 6.81 -15.02
CA GLU A 69 -21.43 5.92 -15.36
C GLU A 69 -22.79 6.47 -14.89
N THR A 70 -22.83 7.08 -13.70
CA THR A 70 -24.07 7.58 -13.09
C THR A 70 -24.38 9.04 -13.41
N GLY A 71 -23.45 9.79 -14.00
CA GLY A 71 -23.57 11.23 -14.21
C GLY A 71 -23.58 12.04 -12.91
N TYR A 72 -22.93 11.55 -11.85
CA TYR A 72 -22.90 12.22 -10.56
C TYR A 72 -22.16 13.57 -10.65
N ALA A 73 -22.82 14.66 -10.22
CA ALA A 73 -22.29 16.02 -10.37
C ALA A 73 -21.31 16.45 -9.25
N GLY A 74 -21.20 15.66 -8.18
CA GLY A 74 -20.33 15.98 -7.04
C GLY A 74 -18.88 15.57 -7.25
N SER A 75 -17.98 16.12 -6.43
CA SER A 75 -16.56 15.79 -6.44
C SER A 75 -16.23 14.65 -5.47
N TYR A 76 -15.20 13.87 -5.81
CA TYR A 76 -14.62 12.85 -4.93
C TYR A 76 -13.28 13.31 -4.37
N SER A 77 -13.08 13.13 -3.06
CA SER A 77 -11.79 13.35 -2.39
C SER A 77 -11.42 12.11 -1.59
N TYR A 78 -10.20 11.62 -1.79
CA TYR A 78 -9.66 10.50 -1.02
C TYR A 78 -9.01 11.02 0.26
N ALA A 79 -9.38 10.47 1.42
CA ALA A 79 -8.73 10.74 2.70
C ALA A 79 -8.06 9.47 3.23
N TYR A 80 -6.74 9.51 3.40
CA TYR A 80 -5.98 8.43 4.01
C TYR A 80 -6.16 8.45 5.53
N CYS A 81 -6.61 7.35 6.11
CA CYS A 81 -6.82 7.20 7.56
C CYS A 81 -5.51 6.87 8.27
N THR A 82 -5.01 7.76 9.13
CA THR A 82 -3.73 7.55 9.83
C THR A 82 -3.78 6.41 10.85
N LYS A 83 -5.00 6.01 11.29
CA LYS A 83 -5.19 4.85 12.17
C LYS A 83 -4.70 3.55 11.54
N SER A 84 -4.80 3.43 10.22
CA SER A 84 -4.30 2.26 9.48
C SER A 84 -2.78 2.20 9.49
N SER A 85 -2.11 3.35 9.35
CA SER A 85 -0.67 3.48 9.52
C SER A 85 -0.25 4.94 9.63
N HIS A 86 0.40 5.32 10.73
CA HIS A 86 0.89 6.68 10.97
C HIS A 86 2.41 6.81 10.72
N PHE A 87 3.07 5.77 10.21
CA PHE A 87 4.50 5.84 9.94
C PHE A 87 4.80 6.90 8.86
N ARG A 88 5.78 7.77 9.13
CA ARG A 88 6.14 8.90 8.24
C ARG A 88 6.37 8.48 6.80
N PHE A 89 7.06 7.36 6.56
CA PHE A 89 7.33 6.88 5.20
C PHE A 89 6.06 6.41 4.46
N VAL A 90 5.03 5.97 5.18
CA VAL A 90 3.72 5.63 4.61
C VAL A 90 2.95 6.89 4.26
N LEU A 91 2.94 7.87 5.18
CA LEU A 91 2.27 9.15 4.94
C LEU A 91 2.93 9.94 3.81
N ASP A 92 4.27 9.91 3.72
CA ASP A 92 5.02 10.54 2.62
C ASP A 92 4.64 9.93 1.27
N GLU A 93 4.47 8.61 1.20
CA GLU A 93 4.03 7.96 -0.04
C GLU A 93 2.56 8.27 -0.33
N ALA A 94 1.69 8.22 0.68
CA ALA A 94 0.27 8.54 0.51
C ALA A 94 0.07 9.98 -0.02
N LEU A 95 0.76 10.98 0.56
CA LEU A 95 0.63 12.38 0.18
C LEU A 95 1.09 12.69 -1.26
N LYS A 96 2.00 11.89 -1.84
CA LYS A 96 2.35 12.01 -3.28
C LYS A 96 1.15 11.79 -4.21
N ASN A 97 0.09 11.17 -3.71
CA ASN A 97 -1.09 10.81 -4.49
C ASN A 97 -2.22 11.85 -4.41
N ASP A 98 -1.97 13.06 -3.92
CA ASP A 98 -2.97 14.13 -3.79
C ASP A 98 -4.19 13.66 -2.97
N VAL A 99 -3.93 13.39 -1.69
CA VAL A 99 -4.94 12.87 -0.75
C VAL A 99 -5.01 13.74 0.48
N HIS A 100 -6.17 13.76 1.11
CA HIS A 100 -6.33 14.34 2.44
C HIS A 100 -5.87 13.31 3.49
N LEU A 101 -5.61 13.78 4.71
CA LEU A 101 -5.35 12.92 5.86
C LEU A 101 -6.54 13.00 6.81
N GLU A 102 -7.09 11.84 7.17
CA GLU A 102 -8.02 11.71 8.30
C GLU A 102 -7.21 11.41 9.56
N THR A 103 -7.48 12.14 10.63
CA THR A 103 -6.76 12.05 11.90
C THR A 103 -7.63 11.45 12.98
N SER A 104 -7.13 10.42 13.66
CA SER A 104 -7.92 9.67 14.64
C SER A 104 -7.48 9.90 16.10
N SER A 105 -6.41 10.68 16.31
CA SER A 105 -5.82 10.93 17.64
C SER A 105 -5.00 12.23 17.69
N TRP A 106 -4.73 12.72 18.91
CA TRP A 106 -3.82 13.85 19.14
C TRP A 106 -2.38 13.57 18.68
N PHE A 107 -1.95 12.30 18.72
CA PHE A 107 -0.63 11.92 18.23
C PHE A 107 -0.47 12.17 16.73
N ASP A 108 -1.52 11.93 15.94
CA ASP A 108 -1.53 12.20 14.49
C ASP A 108 -1.27 13.68 14.20
N ILE A 109 -1.81 14.58 15.03
CA ILE A 109 -1.65 16.04 14.87
C ILE A 109 -0.19 16.46 15.01
N SER A 110 0.54 15.89 15.99
CA SER A 110 1.96 16.21 16.17
C SER A 110 2.80 15.80 14.96
N ILE A 111 2.51 14.63 14.39
CA ILE A 111 3.15 14.15 13.18
C ILE A 111 2.85 15.11 12.03
N ILE A 112 1.56 15.35 11.75
CA ILE A 112 1.09 16.20 10.64
C ILE A 112 1.65 17.62 10.72
N ARG A 113 1.71 18.23 11.91
CA ARG A 113 2.33 19.56 12.10
C ARG A 113 3.81 19.55 11.73
N SER A 114 4.57 18.56 12.21
CA SER A 114 5.98 18.42 11.83
C SER A 114 6.15 18.21 10.32
N MET A 115 5.23 17.48 9.69
CA MET A 115 5.24 17.28 8.24
C MET A 115 4.94 18.58 7.46
N PHE A 116 4.00 19.40 7.96
CA PHE A 116 3.65 20.71 7.42
C PHE A 116 4.80 21.71 7.54
N GLU A 117 5.45 21.78 8.70
CA GLU A 117 6.65 22.62 8.93
C GLU A 117 7.81 22.27 7.98
N GLN A 118 7.86 21.02 7.51
CA GLN A 118 8.82 20.55 6.51
C GLN A 118 8.38 20.80 5.05
N GLY A 119 7.23 21.44 4.82
CA GLY A 119 6.73 21.78 3.48
C GLY A 119 6.26 20.58 2.65
N LYS A 120 5.78 19.51 3.31
CA LYS A 120 5.39 18.26 2.61
C LYS A 120 3.99 18.30 2.00
N PHE A 121 3.15 19.21 2.47
CA PHE A 121 1.83 19.52 1.94
C PHE A 121 1.46 20.95 2.37
N ASN A 122 0.44 21.52 1.74
CA ASN A 122 -0.05 22.88 1.97
C ASN A 122 -1.39 22.90 2.68
#